data_AF-A0A836RLQ0-F1
#
_entry.id   AF-A0A836RLQ0-F1
#
_cell.length_a   1.000
_cell.length_b   1.000
_cell.length_c   1.000
_cell.angle_alpha   90.00
_cell.angle_beta   90.00
_cell.angle_gamma   90.00
#
_symmetry.space_group_name_H-M   'P 1'
#
loop_
_entity.id
_entity.type
_entity.pdbx_description
1 polymer ?
#
loop_
_entity_poly.entity_id
_entity_poly.type
_entity_poly.pdbx_seq_one_letter_code
_entity_poly.pdbx_strand_id
1 'polypeptide(L)'
;MDEPPPINLRRVATEVGVAVSQVESVVALLDEGNTVPFITRYRKERTGNLDEEQIRAIQKRVKTLRQVAVRARTILRLIESQGKLTDALRRQIERADSLKRLEDLYLPYRPKRQSRAMLARQRGLEPLAERIWSGDATLGELDEAARAF
;
A
#
# COMPACT_ATOMS: atom_id res chain seq x y z
N MET A 1 -10.78 -4.46 13.33
CA MET A 1 -10.55 -4.90 11.94
C MET A 1 -10.84 -3.70 11.06
N ASP A 2 -9.85 -3.17 10.35
CA ASP A 2 -10.10 -2.09 9.39
C ASP A 2 -10.98 -2.63 8.26
N GLU A 3 -12.14 -2.02 8.05
CA GLU A 3 -13.03 -2.38 6.95
C GLU A 3 -12.29 -2.20 5.61
N PRO A 4 -12.37 -3.19 4.70
CA PRO A 4 -11.73 -3.09 3.40
C PRO A 4 -12.22 -1.82 2.69
N PRO A 5 -11.33 -1.06 2.04
CA PRO A 5 -11.72 0.16 1.36
C PRO A 5 -12.84 -0.07 0.34
N PRO A 6 -13.77 0.89 0.21
CA PRO A 6 -14.85 0.77 -0.75
C PRO A 6 -14.27 0.65 -2.16
N ILE A 7 -14.75 -0.33 -2.91
CA ILE A 7 -14.36 -0.59 -4.30
C ILE A 7 -15.59 -0.45 -5.20
N ASN A 8 -15.38 0.01 -6.44
CA ASN A 8 -16.48 0.18 -7.39
C ASN A 8 -16.85 -1.15 -8.04
N LEU A 9 -17.88 -1.82 -7.50
CA LEU A 9 -18.36 -3.11 -8.02
C LEU A 9 -19.05 -2.99 -9.38
N ARG A 10 -19.59 -1.82 -9.74
CA ARG A 10 -20.18 -1.59 -11.06
C ARG A 10 -19.16 -1.75 -12.18
N ARG A 11 -17.93 -1.28 -11.95
CA ARG A 11 -16.82 -1.46 -12.90
C ARG A 11 -16.51 -2.94 -13.12
N VAL A 12 -16.50 -3.74 -12.05
CA VAL A 12 -16.27 -5.19 -12.13
C VAL A 12 -17.37 -5.87 -12.94
N ALA A 13 -18.63 -5.50 -12.69
CA ALA A 13 -19.78 -6.01 -13.43
C ALA A 13 -19.66 -5.75 -14.94
N THR A 14 -19.28 -4.52 -15.33
CA THR A 14 -19.05 -4.17 -16.74
C THR A 14 -17.87 -4.93 -17.35
N GLU A 15 -16.75 -5.08 -16.64
CA GLU A 15 -15.55 -5.77 -17.14
C GLU A 15 -15.76 -7.29 -17.28
N VAL A 16 -16.58 -7.91 -16.42
CA VAL A 16 -16.87 -9.35 -16.46
C VAL A 16 -18.09 -9.67 -17.33
N GLY A 17 -18.96 -8.68 -17.61
CA GLY A 17 -20.17 -8.87 -18.40
C GLY A 17 -21.33 -9.51 -17.62
N VAL A 18 -21.47 -9.18 -16.34
CA VAL A 18 -22.50 -9.73 -15.44
C VAL A 18 -23.27 -8.60 -14.74
N ALA A 19 -24.38 -8.90 -14.06
CA ALA A 19 -25.12 -7.89 -13.31
C ALA A 19 -24.37 -7.46 -12.02
N VAL A 20 -24.54 -6.21 -11.62
CA VAL A 20 -23.93 -5.65 -10.40
C VAL A 20 -24.33 -6.44 -9.16
N SER A 21 -25.60 -6.84 -9.07
CA SER A 21 -26.12 -7.66 -7.97
C SER A 21 -25.46 -9.03 -7.88
N GLN A 22 -25.07 -9.62 -9.02
CA GLN A 22 -24.35 -10.90 -9.03
C GLN A 22 -22.92 -10.71 -8.49
N VAL A 23 -22.24 -9.61 -8.86
CA VAL A 23 -20.94 -9.25 -8.30
C VAL A 23 -21.04 -9.04 -6.78
N GLU A 24 -22.04 -8.30 -6.32
CA GLU A 24 -22.30 -8.06 -4.89
C GLU A 24 -22.49 -9.38 -4.12
N SER A 25 -23.31 -10.28 -4.64
CA SER A 25 -23.51 -11.62 -4.07
C SER A 25 -22.23 -12.45 -4.00
N VAL A 26 -21.44 -12.47 -5.08
CA VAL A 26 -20.16 -13.20 -5.13
C VAL A 26 -19.17 -12.60 -4.13
N VAL A 27 -19.07 -11.27 -4.06
CA VAL A 27 -18.18 -10.59 -3.12
C VAL A 27 -18.56 -10.89 -1.67
N ALA A 28 -19.85 -10.80 -1.32
CA ALA A 28 -20.33 -11.13 0.02
C ALA A 28 -19.98 -12.58 0.40
N LEU A 29 -20.20 -13.54 -0.50
CA LEU A 29 -19.84 -14.94 -0.28
C LEU A 29 -18.33 -15.14 -0.09
N LEU A 30 -17.50 -14.46 -0.88
CA LEU A 30 -16.04 -14.53 -0.73
C LEU A 30 -15.57 -13.91 0.60
N ASP A 31 -16.22 -12.83 1.04
CA ASP A 31 -15.91 -12.15 2.30
C ASP A 31 -16.36 -12.96 3.53
N GLU A 32 -17.43 -13.76 3.40
CA GLU A 32 -17.83 -14.81 4.35
C GLU A 32 -16.82 -15.98 4.42
N GLY A 33 -15.77 -15.98 3.58
CA GLY A 33 -14.72 -17.01 3.56
C GLY A 33 -15.03 -18.22 2.67
N ASN A 34 -16.09 -18.16 1.86
CA ASN A 34 -16.42 -19.25 0.94
C ASN A 34 -15.40 -19.34 -0.20
N THR A 35 -15.06 -20.56 -0.61
CA THR A 35 -14.17 -20.81 -1.76
C THR A 35 -14.95 -20.81 -3.07
N VAL A 36 -14.28 -20.53 -4.19
CA VAL A 36 -14.93 -20.57 -5.51
C VAL A 36 -15.60 -21.93 -5.78
N PRO A 37 -14.96 -23.11 -5.57
CA PRO A 37 -15.62 -24.40 -5.77
C PRO A 37 -16.83 -24.61 -4.86
N PHE A 38 -16.82 -24.04 -3.65
CA PHE A 38 -17.98 -24.11 -2.76
C PHE A 38 -19.13 -23.25 -3.29
N ILE A 39 -18.85 -22.02 -3.74
CA ILE A 39 -19.85 -21.11 -4.30
C ILE A 39 -20.48 -21.72 -5.54
N THR A 40 -19.66 -22.23 -6.47
CA THR A 40 -20.14 -22.83 -7.72
C THR A 40 -20.95 -24.10 -7.51
N ARG A 41 -20.75 -24.84 -6.40
CA ARG A 41 -21.51 -26.06 -6.11
C ARG A 41 -22.77 -25.80 -5.28
N TYR A 42 -22.67 -24.97 -4.25
CA TYR A 42 -23.68 -24.88 -3.19
C TYR A 42 -24.35 -23.51 -3.07
N ARG A 43 -23.95 -22.52 -3.89
CA ARG A 43 -24.49 -21.14 -3.85
C ARG A 43 -24.83 -20.60 -5.24
N LYS A 44 -25.11 -21.48 -6.21
CA LYS A 44 -25.45 -21.11 -7.59
C LYS A 44 -26.60 -20.10 -7.65
N GLU A 45 -27.70 -20.38 -6.98
CA GLU A 45 -28.89 -19.50 -7.00
C GLU A 45 -28.60 -18.11 -6.43
N ARG A 46 -27.83 -18.02 -5.32
CA ARG A 46 -27.46 -16.74 -4.69
C ARG A 46 -26.61 -15.85 -5.61
N THR A 47 -25.88 -16.45 -6.55
CA THR A 47 -25.06 -15.73 -7.54
C THR A 47 -25.77 -15.51 -8.87
N GLY A 48 -27.01 -15.98 -9.04
CA GLY A 48 -27.70 -15.94 -10.33
C GLY A 48 -27.11 -16.92 -11.35
N ASN A 49 -26.70 -18.11 -10.89
CA ASN A 49 -26.14 -19.19 -11.70
C ASN A 49 -24.86 -18.85 -12.48
N LEU A 50 -23.99 -18.00 -11.90
CA LEU A 50 -22.67 -17.76 -12.47
C LEU A 50 -21.83 -19.05 -12.50
N ASP A 51 -21.03 -19.19 -13.56
CA ASP A 51 -20.08 -20.29 -13.68
C ASP A 51 -18.78 -20.02 -12.91
N GLU A 52 -17.91 -21.05 -12.88
CA GLU A 52 -16.65 -20.97 -12.16
C GLU A 52 -15.68 -19.93 -12.76
N GLU A 53 -15.66 -19.76 -14.08
CA GLU A 53 -14.78 -18.82 -14.76
C GLU A 53 -15.17 -17.38 -14.40
N GLN A 54 -16.46 -17.06 -14.45
CA GLN A 54 -17.02 -15.77 -14.06
C GLN A 54 -16.73 -15.45 -12.59
N ILE A 55 -16.94 -16.40 -11.68
CA ILE A 55 -16.66 -16.20 -10.25
C ILE A 55 -15.16 -15.98 -10.00
N ARG A 56 -14.27 -16.71 -10.70
CA ARG A 56 -12.81 -16.48 -10.62
C ARG A 56 -12.42 -15.10 -11.18
N ALA A 57 -13.03 -14.66 -12.27
CA ALA A 57 -12.80 -13.34 -12.85
C ALA A 57 -13.18 -12.23 -11.85
N ILE A 58 -14.36 -12.33 -11.23
CA ILE A 58 -14.81 -11.42 -10.16
C ILE A 58 -13.81 -11.42 -9.00
N GLN A 59 -13.47 -12.60 -8.48
CA GLN A 59 -12.53 -12.74 -7.35
C GLN A 59 -11.18 -12.06 -7.64
N LYS A 60 -10.59 -12.33 -8.81
CA LYS A 60 -9.31 -11.76 -9.24
C LYS A 60 -9.40 -10.23 -9.33
N ARG A 61 -10.48 -9.71 -9.91
CA ARG A 61 -10.63 -8.27 -10.13
C ARG A 61 -10.88 -7.53 -8.82
N VAL A 62 -11.76 -8.03 -7.97
CA VAL A 62 -12.03 -7.51 -6.63
C VAL A 62 -10.76 -7.50 -5.79
N LYS A 63 -9.99 -8.60 -5.80
CA LYS A 63 -8.69 -8.66 -5.12
C LYS A 63 -7.75 -7.54 -5.59
N THR A 64 -7.65 -7.34 -6.90
CA THR A 64 -6.80 -6.28 -7.48
C THR A 64 -7.26 -4.89 -7.03
N LEU A 65 -8.57 -4.61 -7.08
CA LEU A 65 -9.12 -3.32 -6.66
C LEU A 65 -8.89 -3.05 -5.17
N ARG A 66 -9.05 -4.07 -4.31
CA ARG A 66 -8.73 -3.96 -2.88
C ARG A 66 -7.26 -3.65 -2.63
N GLN A 67 -6.34 -4.30 -3.37
CA GLN A 67 -4.91 -4.01 -3.28
C GLN A 67 -4.60 -2.55 -3.65
N VAL A 68 -5.17 -2.06 -4.75
CA VAL A 68 -5.04 -0.65 -5.17
C VAL A 68 -5.54 0.28 -4.07
N ALA A 69 -6.73 0.04 -3.54
CA ALA A 69 -7.33 0.93 -2.56
C ALA A 69 -6.60 0.91 -1.19
N VAL A 70 -6.09 -0.25 -0.75
CA VAL A 70 -5.22 -0.34 0.44
C VAL A 70 -3.91 0.44 0.22
N ARG A 71 -3.33 0.32 -0.98
CA ARG A 71 -2.11 1.06 -1.33
C ARG A 71 -2.36 2.57 -1.39
N ALA A 72 -3.48 3.00 -1.96
CA ALA A 72 -3.90 4.40 -2.00
C ALA A 72 -4.02 5.00 -0.60
N ARG A 73 -4.73 4.33 0.33
CA ARG A 73 -4.80 4.73 1.75
C ARG A 73 -3.42 4.85 2.40
N THR A 74 -2.52 3.93 2.09
CA THR A 74 -1.16 3.95 2.64
C THR A 74 -0.37 5.15 2.11
N ILE A 75 -0.43 5.43 0.82
CA ILE A 75 0.23 6.58 0.20
C ILE A 75 -0.33 7.89 0.73
N LEU A 76 -1.66 8.02 0.87
CA LEU A 76 -2.29 9.21 1.45
C LEU A 76 -1.73 9.50 2.85
N ARG A 77 -1.72 8.50 3.75
CA ARG A 77 -1.15 8.65 5.10
C ARG A 77 0.33 9.06 5.08
N LEU A 78 1.12 8.47 4.18
CA LEU A 78 2.56 8.75 4.06
C LEU A 78 2.86 10.17 3.54
N ILE A 79 1.99 10.72 2.68
CA ILE A 79 2.15 12.06 2.13
C ILE A 79 1.57 13.11 3.09
N GLU A 80 0.47 12.79 3.76
CA GLU A 80 -0.15 13.60 4.80
C GLU A 80 0.78 13.79 5.99
N SER A 81 1.47 12.74 6.43
CA SER A 81 2.47 12.83 7.51
C SER A 81 3.69 13.70 7.16
N GLN A 82 3.93 13.95 5.86
CA GLN A 82 4.96 14.89 5.39
C GLN A 82 4.44 16.33 5.25
N GLY A 83 3.14 16.58 5.48
CA GLY A 83 2.50 17.87 5.27
C GLY A 83 2.40 18.29 3.79
N LYS A 84 2.54 17.34 2.86
CA LYS A 84 2.62 17.60 1.41
C LYS A 84 1.35 17.22 0.64
N LEU A 85 0.31 16.74 1.33
CA LEU A 85 -0.90 16.27 0.69
C LEU A 85 -1.81 17.43 0.31
N THR A 86 -1.90 17.71 -0.99
CA THR A 86 -2.85 18.69 -1.54
C THR A 86 -4.17 18.02 -1.92
N ASP A 87 -5.26 18.78 -1.99
CA ASP A 87 -6.56 18.24 -2.42
C ASP A 87 -6.56 17.70 -3.84
N ALA A 88 -5.78 18.34 -4.73
CA ALA A 88 -5.59 17.86 -6.10
C ALA A 88 -4.90 16.50 -6.12
N LEU A 89 -3.84 16.32 -5.32
CA LEU A 89 -3.11 15.06 -5.20
C LEU A 89 -3.97 13.97 -4.53
N ARG A 90 -4.71 14.31 -3.48
CA ARG A 90 -5.67 13.41 -2.83
C ARG A 90 -6.64 12.83 -3.86
N ARG A 91 -7.28 13.69 -4.66
CA ARG A 91 -8.21 13.25 -5.73
C ARG A 91 -7.53 12.37 -6.78
N GLN A 92 -6.28 12.65 -7.14
CA GLN A 92 -5.53 11.82 -8.10
C GLN A 92 -5.23 10.42 -7.55
N ILE A 93 -4.87 10.33 -6.26
CA ILE A 93 -4.60 9.06 -5.57
C ILE A 93 -5.89 8.24 -5.41
N GLU A 94 -6.99 8.87 -5.00
CA GLU A 94 -8.29 8.21 -4.82
C GLU A 94 -8.89 7.70 -6.14
N ARG A 95 -8.59 8.36 -7.26
CA ARG A 95 -9.04 7.95 -8.60
C ARG A 95 -8.10 6.98 -9.32
N ALA A 96 -6.93 6.69 -8.74
CA ALA A 96 -5.99 5.78 -9.37
C ALA A 96 -6.58 4.36 -9.49
N ASP A 97 -6.40 3.75 -10.65
CA ASP A 97 -7.00 2.46 -11.00
C ASP A 97 -6.00 1.30 -11.04
N SER A 98 -4.73 1.59 -10.79
CA SER A 98 -3.64 0.63 -10.84
C SER A 98 -2.56 0.94 -9.80
N LEU A 99 -1.87 -0.10 -9.35
CA LEU A 99 -0.72 0.04 -8.45
C LEU A 99 0.40 0.86 -9.09
N LYS A 100 0.64 0.68 -10.39
CA LYS A 100 1.65 1.46 -11.13
C LYS A 100 1.38 2.96 -11.03
N ARG A 101 0.14 3.39 -11.32
CA ARG A 101 -0.25 4.80 -11.23
C ARG A 101 -0.06 5.36 -9.83
N LEU A 102 -0.37 4.57 -8.80
CA LEU A 102 -0.14 4.95 -7.41
C LEU A 102 1.35 5.12 -7.10
N GLU A 103 2.21 4.22 -7.56
CA GLU A 103 3.65 4.38 -7.36
C GLU A 103 4.21 5.60 -8.08
N ASP A 104 3.75 5.88 -9.30
CA ASP A 104 4.17 7.08 -10.05
C ASP A 104 3.80 8.36 -9.29
N LEU A 105 2.59 8.42 -8.71
CA LEU A 105 2.14 9.55 -7.90
C LEU A 105 2.91 9.67 -6.57
N TYR A 106 3.29 8.54 -5.98
CA TYR A 106 4.02 8.50 -4.71
C TYR A 106 5.53 8.80 -4.88
N LEU A 107 6.10 8.52 -6.05
CA LEU A 107 7.54 8.60 -6.31
C LEU A 107 8.20 9.91 -5.82
N PRO A 108 7.63 11.11 -6.05
CA PRO A 108 8.23 12.37 -5.58
C PRO A 108 8.25 12.53 -4.05
N TYR A 109 7.40 11.79 -3.34
CA TYR A 109 7.22 11.85 -1.90
C TYR A 109 7.88 10.67 -1.18
N ARG A 110 8.44 9.73 -1.93
CA ARG A 110 9.13 8.58 -1.35
C ARG A 110 10.32 9.10 -0.54
N PRO A 111 10.40 8.80 0.78
CA PRO A 111 11.51 9.25 1.59
C PRO A 111 12.80 8.67 1.00
N LYS A 112 13.80 9.52 0.81
CA LYS A 112 15.15 9.06 0.48
C LYS A 112 15.61 8.16 1.62
N ARG A 113 16.14 6.98 1.31
CA ARG A 113 16.74 6.09 2.31
C ARG A 113 17.78 6.89 3.08
N GLN A 114 17.52 7.20 4.34
CA GLN A 114 18.54 7.73 5.23
C GLN A 114 19.52 6.59 5.50
N SER A 115 20.76 6.73 5.01
CA SER A 115 21.80 5.78 5.36
C SER A 115 22.19 5.96 6.83
N ARG A 116 22.78 4.92 7.45
CA ARG A 116 23.34 5.03 8.80
C ARG A 116 24.33 6.21 8.90
N ALA A 117 25.09 6.46 7.84
CA ALA A 117 25.99 7.61 7.75
C ALA A 117 25.25 8.96 7.72
N MET A 118 24.17 9.10 6.95
CA MET A 118 23.36 10.33 6.95
C MET A 118 22.77 10.60 8.34
N LEU A 119 22.27 9.55 9.00
CA LEU A 119 21.70 9.66 10.34
C LEU A 119 22.77 10.00 11.39
N ALA A 120 23.98 9.43 11.27
CA ALA A 120 25.12 9.75 12.12
C ALA A 120 25.56 11.21 11.97
N ARG A 121 25.63 11.73 10.73
CA ARG A 121 25.91 13.15 10.45
C ARG A 121 24.84 14.06 11.05
N GLN A 122 23.55 13.74 10.88
CA GLN A 122 22.45 14.50 11.50
C GLN A 122 22.52 14.52 13.03
N ARG A 123 23.11 13.49 13.65
CA ARG A 123 23.36 13.43 15.09
C ARG A 123 24.65 14.13 15.52
N GLY A 124 25.36 14.81 14.62
CA GLY A 124 26.58 15.52 14.98
C GLY A 124 27.82 14.62 15.14
N LEU A 125 27.77 13.35 14.69
CA LEU A 125 28.90 12.42 14.81
C LEU A 125 29.99 12.62 13.75
N GLU A 126 29.81 13.57 12.83
CA GLU A 126 30.76 13.85 11.75
C GLU A 126 32.15 14.27 12.25
N PRO A 127 32.30 15.20 13.22
CA PRO A 127 33.62 15.60 13.69
C PRO A 127 34.34 14.49 14.46
N LEU A 128 33.61 13.64 15.19
CA LEU A 128 34.21 12.46 15.84
C LEU A 128 34.80 11.49 14.79
N ALA A 129 34.06 11.24 13.71
CA ALA A 129 34.53 10.38 12.63
C ALA A 129 35.78 10.94 11.94
N GLU A 130 35.84 12.27 11.73
CA GLU A 130 37.02 12.94 11.15
C GLU A 130 38.25 12.81 12.04
N ARG A 131 38.11 13.01 13.35
CA ARG A 131 39.23 12.87 14.30
C ARG A 131 39.76 11.43 14.32
N ILE A 132 38.87 10.43 14.33
CA ILE A 132 39.26 9.01 14.27
C ILE A 132 40.01 8.74 12.95
N TRP A 133 39.48 9.24 11.83
CA TRP A 133 40.08 9.05 10.51
C TRP A 133 41.46 9.71 10.38
N SER A 134 41.65 10.90 10.96
CA SER A 134 42.94 11.60 10.94
C SER A 134 43.98 11.02 11.90
N GLY A 135 43.60 10.04 12.73
CA GLY A 135 44.48 9.49 13.76
C GLY A 135 44.86 10.54 14.82
N ASP A 136 43.90 11.39 15.22
CA ASP A 136 44.13 12.42 16.24
C ASP A 136 44.56 11.77 17.57
N ALA A 137 45.83 11.97 17.94
CA ALA A 137 46.45 11.41 19.14
C ALA A 137 45.87 11.97 20.45
N THR A 138 45.01 13.00 20.39
CA THR A 138 44.29 13.54 21.54
C THR A 138 42.94 12.84 21.78
N LEU A 139 42.52 11.94 20.89
CA LEU A 139 41.41 11.03 21.17
C LEU A 139 41.87 10.01 22.22
N GLY A 140 41.29 10.10 23.41
CA GLY A 140 41.37 9.03 24.40
C GLY A 140 40.51 7.83 24.00
N GLU A 141 39.94 7.16 25.00
CA GLU A 141 39.03 6.03 24.78
C GLU A 141 37.79 6.44 23.97
N LEU A 142 37.46 5.65 22.94
CA LEU A 142 36.43 6.00 21.95
C LEU A 142 35.03 6.15 22.59
N ASP A 143 34.71 5.31 23.57
CA ASP A 143 33.42 5.37 24.28
C ASP A 143 33.26 6.65 25.10
N GLU A 144 34.36 7.21 25.59
CA GLU A 144 34.37 8.47 26.34
C GLU A 144 34.34 9.67 25.39
N ALA A 145 35.15 9.63 24.33
CA ALA A 145 35.14 10.64 23.28
C ALA A 145 33.77 10.77 22.59
N ALA A 146 33.05 9.66 22.42
CA ALA A 146 31.71 9.64 21.83
C ALA A 146 30.64 10.33 22.68
N ARG A 147 30.84 10.52 24.00
CA ARG A 147 29.87 11.23 24.87
C ARG A 147 29.84 12.73 24.64
N ALA A 148 30.86 13.28 23.98
CA ALA A 148 30.98 14.71 23.68
C ALA A 148 30.28 15.12 22.37
N PHE A 149 29.70 14.17 21.64
CA PHE A 149 29.02 14.36 20.35
C PHE A 149 27.60 13.79 20.42
#